data_AF-A0AAE1MLS0-F1
#
_entry.id   AF-A0AAE1MLS0-F1
#
_cell.length_a   1.000
_cell.length_b   1.000
_cell.length_c   1.000
_cell.angle_alpha   90.00
_cell.angle_beta   90.00
_cell.angle_gamma   90.00
#
_symmetry.space_group_name_H-M   'P 1'
#
loop_
_entity.id
_entity.type
_entity.pdbx_description
1 polymer ?
#
loop_
_entity_poly.entity_id
_entity_poly.type
_entity_poly.pdbx_seq_one_letter_code
_entity_poly.pdbx_strand_id
1 'polypeptide(L)'
;MDEVEAASSQQLEALEYVFRKAAEADMPSEFPDYLCCAITLGILQDPLITPYGHTYDKEAIIRHLEGEDHLIDHNLYQIWRSRKQSWHSWTTWLGIQRIHIGDDDL
;
A
#
# COMPACT_ATOMS: atom_id res chain seq x y z
N MET A 1 -2.52 -54.20 -11.18
CA MET A 1 -1.69 -53.08 -11.67
C MET A 1 -2.51 -51.81 -11.71
N ASP A 2 -3.75 -51.88 -12.18
CA ASP A 2 -4.67 -50.73 -12.32
C ASP A 2 -4.97 -49.97 -11.00
N GLU A 3 -5.02 -50.66 -9.86
CA GLU A 3 -5.29 -50.03 -8.56
C GLU A 3 -4.13 -49.16 -8.05
N VAL A 4 -2.88 -49.55 -8.36
CA VAL A 4 -1.68 -48.78 -8.01
C VAL A 4 -1.59 -47.51 -8.86
N GLU A 5 -1.99 -47.61 -10.13
CA GLU A 5 -1.97 -46.49 -11.08
C GLU A 5 -3.06 -45.46 -10.74
N ALA A 6 -4.26 -45.93 -10.35
CA ALA A 6 -5.33 -45.07 -9.86
C ALA A 6 -4.97 -44.36 -8.54
N ALA A 7 -4.35 -45.06 -7.58
CA ALA A 7 -3.90 -44.45 -6.34
C ALA A 7 -2.80 -43.39 -6.56
N SER A 8 -1.86 -43.67 -7.48
CA SER A 8 -0.81 -42.72 -7.88
C SER A 8 -1.41 -41.46 -8.54
N SER A 9 -2.41 -41.63 -9.41
CA SER A 9 -3.13 -40.51 -10.03
C SER A 9 -3.80 -39.60 -9.00
N GLN A 10 -4.49 -40.18 -8.01
CA GLN A 10 -5.14 -39.44 -6.93
C GLN A 10 -4.13 -38.66 -6.07
N GLN A 11 -2.96 -39.25 -5.78
CA GLN A 11 -1.90 -38.58 -5.03
C GLN A 11 -1.32 -37.39 -5.81
N LEU A 12 -1.15 -37.52 -7.13
CA LEU A 12 -0.68 -36.42 -7.98
C LEU A 12 -1.69 -35.28 -8.05
N GLU A 13 -2.99 -35.59 -8.19
CA GLU A 13 -4.06 -34.58 -8.16
C GLU A 13 -4.11 -33.84 -6.82
N ALA A 14 -3.98 -34.57 -5.70
CA ALA A 14 -3.93 -33.97 -4.37
C ALA A 14 -2.71 -33.05 -4.20
N LEU A 15 -1.55 -33.47 -4.74
CA LEU A 15 -0.32 -32.68 -4.71
C LEU A 15 -0.46 -31.40 -5.54
N GLU A 16 -0.98 -31.49 -6.76
CA GLU A 16 -1.23 -30.33 -7.63
C GLU A 16 -2.20 -29.35 -6.97
N TYR A 17 -3.25 -29.85 -6.33
CA TYR A 17 -4.19 -29.02 -5.58
C TYR A 17 -3.51 -28.21 -4.48
N VAL A 18 -2.63 -28.83 -3.68
CA VAL A 18 -1.88 -28.15 -2.62
C VAL A 18 -1.00 -27.04 -3.18
N PHE A 19 -0.23 -27.32 -4.24
CA PHE A 19 0.64 -26.32 -4.86
C PHE A 19 -0.14 -25.16 -5.47
N ARG A 20 -1.25 -25.44 -6.16
CA ARG A 20 -2.12 -24.39 -6.69
C ARG A 20 -2.69 -23.52 -5.57
N LYS A 21 -3.17 -24.14 -4.49
CA LYS A 21 -3.72 -23.39 -3.34
C LYS A 21 -2.67 -22.53 -2.65
N ALA A 22 -1.45 -23.04 -2.48
CA ALA A 22 -0.34 -22.26 -1.95
C ALA A 22 0.00 -21.08 -2.88
N ALA A 23 0.08 -21.32 -4.20
CA ALA A 23 0.36 -20.28 -5.18
C ALA A 23 -0.71 -19.18 -5.20
N GLU A 24 -2.00 -19.54 -5.08
CA GLU A 24 -3.10 -18.58 -4.94
C GLU A 24 -2.97 -17.71 -3.68
N ALA A 25 -2.54 -18.29 -2.57
CA ALA A 25 -2.36 -17.58 -1.29
C ALA A 25 -1.09 -16.70 -1.25
N ASP A 26 -0.03 -17.12 -1.96
CA ASP A 26 1.23 -16.37 -2.08
C ASP A 26 1.18 -15.24 -3.11
N MET A 27 0.03 -15.03 -3.77
CA MET A 27 -0.14 -13.88 -4.66
C MET A 27 -0.03 -12.58 -3.85
N PRO A 28 0.90 -11.67 -4.19
CA PRO A 28 1.07 -10.42 -3.46
C PRO A 28 -0.21 -9.58 -3.58
N SER A 29 -0.87 -9.34 -2.45
CA SER A 29 -2.01 -8.42 -2.37
C SER A 29 -1.54 -6.99 -2.13
N GLU A 30 -2.35 -6.02 -2.56
CA GLU A 30 -2.16 -4.64 -2.11
C GLU A 30 -2.36 -4.56 -0.59
N PHE A 31 -1.47 -3.83 0.09
CA PHE A 31 -1.61 -3.58 1.52
C PHE A 31 -2.77 -2.61 1.76
N PRO A 32 -3.59 -2.81 2.80
CA PRO A 32 -4.61 -1.85 3.16
C PRO A 32 -4.02 -0.47 3.48
N ASP A 33 -4.65 0.60 2.98
CA ASP A 33 -4.16 1.98 3.12
C ASP A 33 -3.92 2.42 4.57
N TYR A 34 -4.64 1.85 5.54
CA TYR A 34 -4.46 2.18 6.96
C TYR A 34 -3.17 1.64 7.58
N LEU A 35 -2.46 0.74 6.89
CA LEU A 35 -1.11 0.28 7.26
C LEU A 35 -0.02 1.11 6.56
N CYS A 36 -0.42 2.06 5.72
CA CYS A 36 0.48 2.86 4.93
C CYS A 36 0.57 4.28 5.48
N CYS A 37 1.76 4.86 5.42
CA CYS A 37 1.98 6.27 5.73
C CYS A 37 1.45 7.14 4.58
N ALA A 38 0.65 8.14 4.91
CA ALA A 38 0.08 9.05 3.91
C ALA A 38 1.12 9.97 3.24
N ILE A 39 2.32 10.13 3.83
CA ILE A 39 3.42 10.93 3.27
C ILE A 39 4.31 10.07 2.38
N THR A 40 4.77 8.91 2.85
CA THR A 40 5.70 8.04 2.10
C THR A 40 4.98 7.13 1.11
N LEU A 41 3.66 6.94 1.28
CA LEU A 41 2.83 6.00 0.51
C LEU A 41 3.31 4.54 0.58
N GLY A 42 4.08 4.21 1.62
CA GLY A 42 4.57 2.85 1.91
C GLY A 42 4.11 2.36 3.28
N ILE A 43 4.40 1.10 3.59
CA ILE A 43 4.08 0.47 4.89
C ILE A 43 4.78 1.25 6.00
N LEU A 44 4.02 1.61 7.03
CA LEU A 44 4.54 2.25 8.25
C LEU A 44 5.69 1.42 8.85
N GLN A 45 6.89 2.00 8.90
CA GLN A 45 8.07 1.40 9.54
C GLN A 45 8.23 1.88 10.98
N ASP A 46 7.97 3.16 11.23
CA ASP A 46 8.05 3.78 12.57
C ASP A 46 6.78 4.63 12.82
N PRO A 47 5.66 4.00 13.20
CA PRO A 47 4.36 4.68 13.28
C PRO A 47 4.31 5.69 14.43
N LEU A 48 4.05 6.95 14.10
CA LEU A 48 3.76 8.03 15.02
C LEU A 48 2.31 8.50 14.85
N ILE A 49 1.54 8.48 15.93
CA ILE A 49 0.13 8.88 15.94
C ILE A 49 0.01 10.34 16.37
N THR A 50 -0.69 11.13 15.57
CA THR A 50 -1.07 12.51 15.90
C THR A 50 -2.25 12.54 16.88
N PRO A 51 -2.45 13.62 17.66
CA PRO A 51 -3.62 13.76 18.53
C PRO A 51 -4.98 13.63 17.82
N TYR A 52 -5.01 13.83 16.50
CA TYR A 52 -6.20 13.69 15.65
C TYR A 52 -6.42 12.26 15.10
N GLY A 53 -5.55 11.31 15.45
CA GLY A 53 -5.69 9.89 15.07
C GLY A 53 -5.07 9.51 13.72
N HIS A 54 -4.37 10.42 13.04
CA HIS A 54 -3.60 10.07 11.83
C HIS A 54 -2.25 9.46 12.22
N THR A 55 -1.81 8.44 11.48
CA THR A 55 -0.52 7.75 11.70
C THR A 55 0.42 7.97 10.52
N TYR A 56 1.67 8.31 10.81
CA TYR A 56 2.71 8.56 9.81
C TYR A 56 4.02 7.86 10.19
N ASP A 57 4.92 7.68 9.22
CA ASP A 57 6.31 7.41 9.55
C ASP A 57 6.90 8.62 10.26
N LYS A 58 7.51 8.39 11.43
CA LYS A 58 8.08 9.45 12.28
C LYS A 58 9.00 10.40 11.52
N GLU A 59 9.98 9.88 10.80
CA GLU A 59 10.92 10.68 10.01
C GLU A 59 10.21 11.47 8.91
N ALA A 60 9.18 10.87 8.29
CA ALA A 60 8.45 11.52 7.21
C ALA A 60 7.59 12.69 7.72
N ILE A 61 6.89 12.54 8.85
CA ILE A 61 6.08 13.62 9.42
C ILE A 61 6.94 14.74 10.00
N ILE A 62 8.07 14.43 10.63
CA ILE A 62 9.01 15.45 11.12
C ILE A 62 9.55 16.27 9.95
N ARG A 63 10.07 15.62 8.90
CA ARG A 63 10.58 16.28 7.70
C ARG A 63 9.51 17.13 7.00
N HIS A 64 8.27 16.63 6.94
CA HIS A 64 7.13 17.38 6.37
C HIS A 64 6.83 18.65 7.17
N LEU A 65 6.82 18.57 8.50
CA LEU A 65 6.58 19.71 9.39
C LEU A 65 7.73 20.72 9.38
N GLU A 66 8.96 20.26 9.19
CA GLU A 66 10.17 21.10 9.08
C GLU A 66 10.31 21.76 7.69
N GLY A 67 9.44 21.41 6.73
CA GLY A 67 9.45 22.00 5.39
C GLY A 67 10.55 21.45 4.47
N GLU A 68 11.16 20.32 4.84
CA GLU A 68 12.28 19.69 4.12
C GLU A 68 11.79 18.72 3.01
N ASP A 69 10.51 18.79 2.65
CA ASP A 69 9.85 17.95 1.64
C ASP A 69 10.43 18.06 0.22
N HIS A 70 11.30 19.05 -0.03
CA HIS A 70 12.01 19.23 -1.29
C HIS A 70 12.89 18.03 -1.69
N LEU A 71 13.09 17.05 -0.80
CA LEU A 71 13.92 15.86 -1.03
C LEU A 71 13.13 14.57 -1.29
N ILE A 72 11.80 14.59 -1.31
CA ILE A 72 11.05 13.47 -1.89
C ILE A 72 11.12 13.66 -3.40
N ASP A 73 12.00 12.87 -4.04
CA ASP A 73 12.24 12.91 -5.47
C ASP A 73 10.90 13.05 -6.23
N HIS A 74 10.67 14.23 -6.80
CA HIS A 74 9.49 14.57 -7.60
C HIS A 74 9.28 13.53 -8.73
N ASN A 75 10.33 12.81 -9.13
CA ASN A 75 10.26 11.69 -10.06
C ASN A 75 9.46 10.49 -9.52
N LEU A 76 9.57 10.15 -8.22
CA LEU A 76 8.81 9.05 -7.61
C LEU A 76 7.31 9.35 -7.49
N TYR A 77 6.95 10.59 -7.12
CA TYR A 77 5.55 11.04 -7.15
C TYR A 77 4.94 10.93 -8.55
N GLN A 78 5.70 11.31 -9.59
CA GLN A 78 5.23 11.25 -10.98
C GLN A 78 5.20 9.82 -11.54
N ILE A 79 6.13 8.95 -11.14
CA ILE A 79 6.14 7.51 -11.48
C ILE A 79 4.95 6.81 -10.82
N TRP A 80 4.67 7.10 -9.54
CA TRP A 80 3.50 6.58 -8.83
C TRP A 80 2.19 7.09 -9.46
N ARG A 81 2.09 8.39 -9.76
CA ARG A 81 0.93 8.98 -10.46
C ARG A 81 0.73 8.37 -11.85
N SER A 82 1.80 8.01 -12.55
CA SER A 82 1.73 7.33 -13.85
C SER A 82 1.27 5.87 -13.71
N ARG A 83 1.67 5.17 -12.65
CA ARG A 83 1.21 3.80 -12.35
C ARG A 83 -0.25 3.73 -11.88
N LYS A 84 -0.80 4.79 -11.27
CA LYS A 84 -2.19 4.85 -10.79
C LYS A 84 -3.22 5.27 -11.85
N GLN A 85 -2.81 5.51 -13.11
CA GLN A 85 -3.68 6.01 -14.20
C GLN A 85 -4.36 4.94 -15.07
N SER A 86 -4.40 3.67 -14.67
CA SER A 86 -5.10 2.62 -15.45
C SER A 86 -6.60 2.46 -15.10
N TRP A 87 -7.18 3.26 -14.19
CA TRP A 87 -8.60 3.15 -13.83
C TRP A 87 -9.34 4.46 -14.15
N HIS A 88 -9.97 4.44 -15.34
CA HIS A 88 -10.98 5.32 -15.93
C HIS A 88 -11.51 6.52 -15.10
N SER A 89 -11.22 7.73 -15.61
CA SER A 89 -11.98 9.00 -15.54
C SER A 89 -12.35 9.60 -14.16
N TRP A 90 -11.47 10.44 -13.60
CA TRP A 90 -11.67 11.15 -12.33
C TRP A 90 -11.77 12.69 -12.46
N THR A 91 -12.27 13.23 -13.57
CA THR A 91 -12.33 14.70 -13.78
C THR A 91 -13.36 15.46 -12.93
N THR A 92 -13.86 14.92 -11.82
CA THR A 92 -14.94 15.62 -11.08
C THR A 92 -14.98 15.44 -9.55
N TRP A 93 -13.99 14.82 -8.91
CA TRP A 93 -14.02 14.60 -7.45
C TRP A 93 -12.75 15.09 -6.78
N LEU A 94 -12.93 15.79 -5.65
CA LEU A 94 -11.91 16.45 -4.83
C LEU A 94 -11.47 17.85 -5.32
N GLY A 95 -12.45 18.75 -5.39
CA GLY A 95 -12.22 20.09 -4.87
C GLY A 95 -11.87 19.99 -3.39
N ILE A 96 -10.58 20.06 -3.06
CA ILE A 96 -10.10 20.12 -1.67
C ILE A 96 -9.69 21.55 -1.40
N GLN A 97 -10.40 22.18 -0.48
CA GLN A 97 -10.06 23.49 0.06
C GLN A 97 -8.70 23.42 0.75
N ARG A 98 -7.89 24.44 0.44
CA ARG A 98 -6.66 24.84 1.09
C ARG A 98 -6.81 24.78 2.61
N ILE A 99 -6.02 23.94 3.27
CA ILE A 99 -5.93 23.89 4.74
C ILE A 99 -5.39 25.26 5.20
N HIS A 100 -6.18 25.98 5.99
CA HIS A 100 -5.78 27.21 6.67
C HIS A 100 -5.21 26.79 8.02
N ILE A 101 -3.90 26.88 8.20
CA ILE A 101 -3.28 26.78 9.52
C ILE A 101 -3.44 28.18 10.13
N GLY A 102 -4.33 28.29 11.11
CA GLY A 102 -4.46 29.48 11.93
C GLY A 102 -3.33 29.49 12.95
N ASP A 103 -2.50 30.52 12.89
CA ASP A 103 -1.65 30.93 14.00
C ASP A 103 -2.54 31.54 15.08
N ASP A 104 -2.78 30.82 16.17
CA ASP A 104 -3.29 31.36 17.43
C ASP A 104 -2.83 30.42 18.55
N ASP A 105 -1.63 30.68 19.10
CA ASP A 105 -1.37 30.76 20.55
C ASP A 105 0.12 31.04 20.82
N LEU A 106 0.36 32.23 21.41
CA LEU A 106 1.60 32.89 21.88
C LEU A 106 2.35 33.84 20.93
#